data_AF-A0A1E3X9H9-F1
#
_entry.id   AF-A0A1E3X9H9-F1
#
_cell.length_a   1.000
_cell.length_b   1.000
_cell.length_c   1.000
_cell.angle_alpha   90.00
_cell.angle_beta   90.00
_cell.angle_gamma   90.00
#
_symmetry.space_group_name_H-M   'P 1'
#
loop_
_entity.id
_entity.type
_entity.pdbx_description
1 polymer ?
#
loop_
_entity_poly.entity_id
_entity_poly.type
_entity_poly.pdbx_seq_one_letter_code
_entity_poly.pdbx_strand_id
1 'polypeptide(L)'
;MTVFGNAALFEEIFGTSGIAQAVNDNIATALFVLLDRFPLAVITSALGVIVLTLFFVTSSDSASLVIDIITAGGFHDPPVIQRVFWASTEGIVAAVLLLGGGLQALQAAVIITGLPFTVVILLLGYSLIKGLRQDFPDSHNKNGNPYSKTT
;
A
#
# COMPACT_ATOMS: atom_id res chain seq x y z
N MET A 1 0.27 2.14 15.58
CA MET A 1 1.40 2.96 16.08
C MET A 1 1.58 2.92 17.60
N THR A 2 0.57 2.56 18.40
CA THR A 2 0.65 2.61 19.87
C THR A 2 1.61 1.59 20.48
N VAL A 3 1.61 0.33 20.03
CA VAL A 3 2.44 -0.73 20.66
C VAL A 3 3.93 -0.52 20.37
N PHE A 4 4.37 -0.65 19.12
CA PHE A 4 5.78 -0.54 18.74
C PHE A 4 6.33 0.89 18.90
N GLY A 5 5.54 1.92 18.60
CA GLY A 5 5.97 3.31 18.74
C GLY A 5 6.18 3.72 20.19
N ASN A 6 5.26 3.36 21.08
CA ASN A 6 5.44 3.64 22.51
C ASN A 6 6.56 2.79 23.12
N ALA A 7 6.70 1.53 22.71
CA ALA A 7 7.82 0.68 23.15
C ALA A 7 9.18 1.27 22.73
N ALA A 8 9.31 1.73 21.48
CA ALA A 8 10.51 2.40 21.00
C ALA A 8 10.83 3.69 21.77
N LEU A 9 9.83 4.53 22.00
CA LEU A 9 10.00 5.76 22.78
C LEU A 9 10.32 5.48 24.25
N PHE A 10 9.69 4.47 24.85
CA PHE A 10 9.96 4.06 26.22
C PHE A 10 11.40 3.56 26.38
N GLU A 11 11.88 2.71 25.46
CA GLU A 11 13.27 2.25 25.46
C GLU A 11 14.28 3.37 25.17
N GLU A 12 13.91 4.36 24.36
CA GLU A 12 14.76 5.51 24.07
C GLU A 12 14.92 6.44 25.29
N ILE A 13 13.84 6.68 26.03
CA ILE A 13 13.81 7.64 27.15
C ILE A 13 14.21 7.00 28.48
N PHE A 14 13.72 5.79 28.76
CA PHE A 14 13.84 5.13 30.07
C PHE A 14 14.69 3.86 30.04
N GLY A 15 14.94 3.30 28.85
CA GLY A 15 15.66 2.04 28.67
C GLY A 15 17.13 2.23 28.28
N THR A 16 17.58 1.38 27.36
CA THR A 16 19.02 1.32 26.95
C THR A 16 19.41 2.44 25.97
N SER A 17 18.43 3.19 25.45
CA SER A 17 18.61 4.19 24.38
C SER A 17 19.21 3.61 23.07
N GLY A 18 19.35 4.46 22.05
CA GLY A 18 19.98 4.09 20.78
C GLY A 18 19.03 3.54 19.72
N ILE A 19 17.72 3.52 19.97
CA ILE A 19 16.71 3.22 18.93
C ILE A 19 16.72 4.33 17.89
N ALA A 20 16.84 5.60 18.31
CA ALA A 20 16.96 6.73 17.40
C ALA A 20 18.19 6.61 16.48
N GLN A 21 19.33 6.18 17.04
CA GLN A 21 20.54 5.95 16.24
C GLN A 21 20.36 4.79 15.26
N ALA A 22 19.77 3.67 15.70
CA ALA A 22 19.51 2.53 14.83
C ALA A 22 18.59 2.87 13.63
N VAL A 23 17.60 3.75 13.84
CA VAL A 23 16.76 4.27 12.74
C VAL A 23 17.57 5.11 11.76
N ASN A 24 18.45 5.99 12.26
CA ASN A 24 19.30 6.83 11.42
C ASN A 24 20.33 6.01 10.63
N ASP A 25 20.91 4.98 11.24
CA ASP A 25 21.89 4.11 10.58
C ASP A 25 21.24 3.25 9.51
N ASN A 26 20.17 2.53 9.87
CA ASN A 26 19.42 1.71 8.92
C ASN A 26 17.98 1.46 9.40
N ILE A 27 17.06 2.25 8.87
CA ILE A 27 15.63 2.12 9.15
C ILE A 27 15.06 0.73 8.80
N ALA A 28 15.64 0.00 7.84
CA ALA A 28 15.19 -1.35 7.50
C ALA A 28 15.44 -2.36 8.63
N THR A 29 16.40 -2.08 9.52
CA THR A 29 16.73 -2.94 10.66
C THR A 29 16.14 -2.46 11.99
N ALA A 30 15.56 -1.27 12.04
CA ALA A 30 15.12 -0.62 13.27
C ALA A 30 14.11 -1.44 14.09
N LEU A 31 13.19 -2.15 13.42
CA LEU A 31 12.24 -3.03 14.09
C LEU A 31 12.96 -4.17 14.83
N PHE A 32 13.97 -4.77 14.22
CA PHE A 32 14.69 -5.90 14.80
C PHE A 32 15.58 -5.46 15.96
N VAL A 33 16.18 -4.26 15.87
CA VAL A 33 16.90 -3.65 17.00
C VAL A 33 15.97 -3.39 18.18
N LEU A 34 14.74 -2.95 17.93
CA LEU A 34 13.74 -2.82 18.99
C LEU A 34 13.37 -4.18 19.60
N LEU A 35 13.12 -5.20 18.77
CA LEU A 35 12.77 -6.54 19.24
C LEU A 35 13.89 -7.19 20.06
N ASP A 36 15.15 -6.84 19.80
CA ASP A 36 16.32 -7.27 20.58
C ASP A 36 16.32 -6.77 22.02
N ARG A 37 15.53 -5.72 22.33
CA ARG A 37 15.35 -5.22 23.70
C ARG A 37 14.39 -6.06 24.54
N PHE A 38 13.67 -6.99 23.92
CA PHE A 38 12.66 -7.81 24.59
C PHE A 38 13.10 -9.28 24.68
N PRO A 39 12.62 -10.03 25.69
CA PRO A 39 12.86 -11.47 25.73
C PRO A 39 12.31 -12.15 24.46
N LEU A 40 12.96 -13.24 24.05
CA LEU A 40 12.62 -14.00 22.83
C LEU A 40 12.89 -13.26 21.51
N ALA A 41 13.81 -12.29 21.49
CA ALA A 41 14.23 -11.51 20.32
C ALA A 41 14.38 -12.32 19.02
N VAL A 42 15.03 -13.49 19.09
CA VAL A 42 15.24 -14.37 17.92
C VAL A 42 13.91 -14.89 17.37
N ILE A 43 13.00 -15.31 18.24
CA ILE A 43 11.70 -15.85 17.84
C ILE A 43 10.82 -14.74 17.27
N THR A 44 10.74 -13.59 17.94
CA THR A 44 9.93 -12.46 17.48
C THR A 44 10.47 -11.85 16.20
N SER A 45 11.79 -11.80 16.03
CA SER A 45 12.43 -11.36 14.78
C SER A 45 12.16 -12.32 13.63
N ALA A 46 12.28 -13.64 13.86
CA ALA A 46 11.95 -14.64 12.85
C ALA A 46 10.47 -14.56 12.43
N LEU A 47 9.56 -14.42 13.39
CA LEU A 47 8.15 -14.18 13.11
C LEU A 47 7.94 -12.86 12.35
N GLY A 48 8.67 -11.80 12.70
CA GLY A 48 8.65 -10.52 11.99
C GLY A 48 9.01 -10.68 10.52
N VAL A 49 10.07 -11.41 10.20
CA VAL A 49 10.45 -11.72 8.81
C VAL A 49 9.33 -12.47 8.09
N ILE A 50 8.80 -13.54 8.69
CA ILE A 50 7.70 -14.33 8.10
C ILE A 50 6.49 -13.44 7.79
N VAL A 51 6.08 -12.61 8.75
CA VAL A 51 4.94 -11.71 8.62
C VAL A 51 5.18 -10.69 7.51
N LEU A 52 6.36 -10.06 7.48
CA LEU A 52 6.74 -9.12 6.42
C LEU A 52 6.72 -9.76 5.03
N THR A 53 7.25 -10.97 4.89
CA THR A 53 7.23 -11.72 3.62
C THR A 53 5.81 -12.05 3.18
N LEU A 54 4.95 -12.54 4.09
CA LEU A 54 3.57 -12.87 3.77
C LEU A 54 2.75 -11.64 3.36
N PHE A 55 2.90 -10.53 4.06
CA PHE A 55 2.26 -9.27 3.70
C PHE A 55 2.76 -8.75 2.35
N PHE A 56 4.06 -8.85 2.08
CA PHE A 56 4.65 -8.46 0.80
C PHE A 56 4.06 -9.28 -0.36
N VAL A 57 4.05 -10.62 -0.24
CA VAL A 57 3.52 -11.51 -1.28
C VAL A 57 2.04 -11.25 -1.54
N THR A 58 1.22 -11.16 -0.48
CA THR A 58 -0.23 -10.94 -0.62
C THR A 58 -0.54 -9.55 -1.21
N SER A 59 0.25 -8.54 -0.84
CA SER A 59 0.10 -7.18 -1.38
C SER A 59 0.49 -7.09 -2.85
N SER A 60 1.60 -7.72 -3.26
CA SER A 60 2.05 -7.73 -4.66
C SER A 60 1.09 -8.54 -5.54
N ASP A 61 0.51 -9.62 -5.02
CA ASP A 61 -0.50 -10.39 -5.72
C ASP A 61 -1.75 -9.55 -6.04
N SER A 62 -2.21 -8.74 -5.08
CA SER A 62 -3.36 -7.84 -5.28
C SER A 62 -3.02 -6.68 -6.22
N ALA A 63 -1.80 -6.14 -6.15
CA ALA A 63 -1.36 -5.03 -7.01
C ALA A 63 -1.25 -5.45 -8.48
N SER A 64 -0.60 -6.58 -8.74
CA SER A 64 -0.45 -7.12 -10.10
C SER A 64 -1.79 -7.45 -10.75
N LEU A 65 -2.78 -7.94 -9.98
CA LEU A 65 -4.14 -8.17 -10.48
C LEU A 65 -4.85 -6.88 -10.92
N VAL A 66 -4.69 -5.77 -10.18
CA VAL A 66 -5.28 -4.48 -10.55
C VAL A 66 -4.68 -3.96 -11.86
N ILE A 67 -3.35 -4.06 -12.01
CA ILE A 67 -2.66 -3.65 -13.24
C ILE A 67 -3.10 -4.53 -14.42
N ASP A 68 -3.23 -5.84 -14.19
CA ASP A 68 -3.66 -6.79 -15.21
C ASP A 68 -5.06 -6.43 -15.76
N ILE A 69 -6.02 -6.17 -14.88
CA ILE A 69 -7.37 -5.75 -15.27
C ILE A 69 -7.36 -4.44 -16.05
N ILE A 70 -6.60 -3.43 -15.62
CA ILE A 70 -6.52 -2.14 -16.31
C ILE A 70 -5.90 -2.31 -17.70
N THR A 71 -4.84 -3.11 -17.80
CA THR A 71 -4.09 -3.32 -19.05
C THR A 71 -4.80 -4.27 -20.03
N ALA A 72 -5.70 -5.13 -19.53
CA ALA A 72 -6.61 -5.94 -20.33
C ALA A 72 -7.88 -5.17 -20.79
N GLY A 73 -7.95 -3.85 -20.56
CA GLY A 73 -9.10 -3.03 -20.98
C GLY A 73 -10.33 -3.15 -20.08
N GLY A 74 -10.14 -3.56 -18.82
CA GLY A 74 -11.20 -3.74 -17.83
C GLY A 74 -11.83 -5.14 -17.82
N PHE A 75 -11.25 -6.11 -18.54
CA PHE A 75 -11.68 -7.50 -18.45
C PHE A 75 -11.37 -8.06 -17.06
N HIS A 76 -12.40 -8.60 -16.40
CA HIS A 76 -12.31 -9.09 -15.02
C HIS A 76 -11.56 -10.41 -14.85
N ASP A 77 -11.35 -11.18 -15.93
CA ASP A 77 -10.60 -12.43 -15.92
C ASP A 77 -9.48 -12.40 -16.97
N PRO A 78 -8.43 -11.59 -16.74
CA PRO A 78 -7.29 -11.49 -17.63
C PRO A 78 -6.41 -12.75 -17.58
N PRO A 79 -5.66 -13.05 -18.66
CA PRO A 79 -4.87 -14.28 -18.76
C PRO A 79 -3.74 -14.34 -17.72
N VAL A 80 -3.60 -15.48 -17.05
CA VAL A 80 -2.62 -15.71 -15.96
C VAL A 80 -1.18 -15.31 -16.33
N ILE A 81 -0.79 -15.46 -17.60
CA ILE A 81 0.55 -15.08 -18.08
C ILE A 81 0.80 -13.57 -17.93
N GLN A 82 -0.22 -12.74 -18.17
CA GLN A 82 -0.14 -11.28 -18.05
C GLN A 82 0.01 -10.85 -16.59
N ARG A 83 -0.73 -11.48 -15.67
CA ARG A 83 -0.54 -11.32 -14.22
C ARG A 83 0.89 -11.66 -13.77
N VAL A 84 1.42 -12.80 -14.21
CA VAL A 84 2.79 -13.22 -13.86
C VAL A 84 3.83 -12.24 -14.43
N PHE A 85 3.60 -11.73 -15.64
CA PHE A 85 4.43 -10.68 -16.23
C PHE A 85 4.46 -9.41 -15.36
N TRP A 86 3.31 -8.93 -14.91
CA TRP A 86 3.25 -7.73 -14.04
C TRP A 86 3.88 -7.97 -12.66
N ALA A 87 3.56 -9.10 -12.01
CA ALA A 87 4.14 -9.46 -10.72
C ALA A 87 5.68 -9.59 -10.77
N SER A 88 6.21 -10.22 -11.83
CA SER A 88 7.66 -10.35 -12.01
C SER A 88 8.34 -9.00 -12.31
N THR A 89 7.71 -8.16 -13.12
CA THR A 89 8.24 -6.83 -13.47
C THR A 89 8.33 -5.93 -12.25
N GLU A 90 7.33 -5.92 -11.37
CA GLU A 90 7.36 -5.21 -10.09
C GLU A 90 8.55 -5.66 -9.22
N GLY A 91 8.75 -6.97 -9.09
CA GLY A 91 9.87 -7.54 -8.34
C GLY A 91 11.24 -7.19 -8.95
N ILE A 92 11.35 -7.20 -10.28
CA ILE A 92 12.58 -6.81 -10.99
C ILE A 92 12.89 -5.33 -10.78
N VAL A 93 11.89 -4.44 -10.89
CA VAL A 93 12.08 -3.01 -10.64
C VAL A 93 12.54 -2.77 -9.20
N ALA A 94 11.90 -3.42 -8.22
CA ALA A 94 12.32 -3.34 -6.83
C ALA A 94 13.77 -3.84 -6.61
N ALA A 95 14.13 -4.97 -7.22
CA ALA A 95 15.49 -5.52 -7.15
C ALA A 95 16.53 -4.58 -7.78
N VAL A 96 16.25 -4.00 -8.95
CA VAL A 96 17.15 -3.07 -9.63
C VAL A 96 17.34 -1.80 -8.81
N LEU A 97 16.27 -1.24 -8.25
CA LEU A 97 16.35 -0.05 -7.39
C LEU A 97 17.16 -0.32 -6.12
N LEU A 98 16.96 -1.48 -5.50
CA LEU A 98 17.74 -1.92 -4.34
C LEU A 98 19.22 -2.07 -4.67
N LEU A 99 19.56 -2.71 -5.79
CA LEU A 99 20.95 -2.90 -6.21
C LEU A 99 21.64 -1.59 -6.60
N GLY A 100 20.91 -0.66 -7.24
CA GLY A 100 21.46 0.58 -7.74
C GLY A 100 21.64 1.67 -6.69
N GLY A 101 20.69 1.81 -5.76
CA GLY A 101 20.72 2.90 -4.77
C GLY A 101 20.04 2.56 -3.44
N GLY A 102 19.80 1.27 -3.18
CA GLY A 102 19.27 0.80 -1.91
C GLY A 102 17.90 1.36 -1.54
N LEU A 103 17.67 1.47 -0.24
CA LEU A 103 16.39 1.93 0.31
C LEU A 103 16.06 3.38 -0.09
N GLN A 104 17.07 4.24 -0.19
CA GLN A 104 16.87 5.65 -0.59
C GLN A 104 16.35 5.75 -2.02
N ALA A 105 16.86 4.93 -2.94
CA ALA A 105 16.33 4.86 -4.31
C ALA A 105 14.87 4.37 -4.33
N LEU A 106 14.52 3.34 -3.55
CA LEU A 106 13.13 2.90 -3.41
C LEU A 106 12.21 4.00 -2.89
N GLN A 107 12.62 4.72 -1.83
CA GLN A 107 11.84 5.81 -1.26
C GLN A 107 11.66 6.97 -2.26
N ALA A 108 12.73 7.35 -2.96
CA ALA A 108 12.66 8.39 -3.98
C ALA A 108 11.73 7.99 -5.13
N ALA A 109 11.80 6.74 -5.61
CA ALA A 109 10.92 6.24 -6.66
C ALA A 109 9.44 6.32 -6.23
N VAL A 110 9.11 5.91 -5.00
CA VAL A 110 7.75 6.01 -4.45
C VAL A 110 7.28 7.46 -4.36
N ILE A 111 8.14 8.39 -3.92
CA ILE A 111 7.76 9.82 -3.82
C ILE A 111 7.50 10.42 -5.21
N ILE A 112 8.42 10.18 -6.17
CA ILE A 112 8.34 10.75 -7.52
C ILE A 112 7.10 10.21 -8.27
N THR A 113 6.76 8.94 -8.07
CA THR A 113 5.59 8.31 -8.69
C THR A 113 4.28 8.64 -7.97
N GLY A 114 4.30 8.72 -6.64
CA GLY A 114 3.11 9.00 -5.82
C GLY A 114 2.62 10.44 -5.92
N LEU A 115 3.52 11.41 -6.06
CA LEU A 115 3.16 12.83 -6.14
C LEU A 115 2.22 13.16 -7.32
N PRO A 116 2.52 12.81 -8.59
CA PRO A 116 1.59 13.05 -9.70
C PRO A 116 0.30 12.23 -9.56
N PHE A 117 0.38 11.00 -9.04
CA PHE A 117 -0.80 10.16 -8.83
C PHE A 117 -1.75 10.73 -7.77
N THR A 118 -1.22 11.46 -6.78
CA THR A 118 -2.03 12.16 -5.78
C THR A 118 -3.00 13.16 -6.42
N VAL A 119 -2.58 13.87 -7.46
CA VAL A 119 -3.47 14.79 -8.21
C VAL A 119 -4.64 14.02 -8.84
N VAL A 120 -4.37 12.84 -9.40
CA VAL A 120 -5.40 11.96 -9.96
C VAL A 120 -6.39 11.52 -8.88
N ILE A 121 -5.90 11.09 -7.71
CA ILE A 121 -6.76 10.70 -6.58
C ILE A 121 -7.64 11.86 -6.11
N LEU A 122 -7.12 13.09 -6.06
CA LEU A 122 -7.93 14.27 -5.71
C LEU A 122 -9.05 14.53 -6.73
N LEU A 123 -8.76 14.39 -8.02
CA LEU A 123 -9.77 14.50 -9.09
C LEU A 123 -10.83 13.39 -9.02
N LEU A 124 -10.40 12.16 -8.70
CA LEU A 124 -11.31 11.04 -8.47
C LEU A 124 -12.20 11.28 -7.25
N GLY A 125 -11.64 11.81 -6.15
CA GLY A 125 -12.40 12.18 -4.96
C GLY A 125 -13.45 13.26 -5.25
N TYR A 126 -13.08 14.30 -6.01
CA TYR A 126 -14.03 15.32 -6.47
C TYR A 126 -15.13 14.72 -7.36
N SER A 127 -14.76 13.87 -8.32
CA SER A 127 -15.70 13.21 -9.23
C SER A 127 -16.68 12.29 -8.49
N LEU A 128 -16.20 11.57 -7.47
CA LEU A 128 -17.04 10.74 -6.60
C LEU A 128 -18.06 11.57 -5.84
N ILE A 129 -17.64 12.68 -5.22
CA ILE A 129 -18.55 13.60 -4.51
C ILE A 129 -19.58 14.18 -5.48
N LYS A 130 -19.16 14.57 -6.68
CA LYS A 130 -20.06 15.07 -7.72
C LYS A 130 -21.06 14.01 -8.15
N GLY A 131 -20.62 12.79 -8.43
CA GLY A 131 -21.48 11.67 -8.81
C GLY A 131 -22.51 11.34 -7.73
N LEU A 132 -22.07 11.22 -6.47
CA LEU A 132 -22.99 10.98 -5.34
C LEU A 132 -24.01 12.12 -5.18
N ARG A 133 -23.62 13.38 -5.40
CA ARG A 133 -24.56 14.52 -5.36
C ARG A 133 -25.52 14.58 -6.54
N GLN A 134 -25.19 13.93 -7.66
CA GLN A 134 -26.06 13.80 -8.83
C GLN A 134 -27.04 12.64 -8.69
N ASP A 135 -26.69 11.59 -7.95
CA ASP A 135 -27.59 10.45 -7.66
C ASP A 135 -28.58 10.74 -6.51
N PHE A 136 -28.21 11.60 -5.56
CA PHE A 136 -29.06 11.96 -4.41
C PHE A 136 -30.39 12.73 -4.72
N PRO A 137 -30.53 13.57 -5.78
CA PRO A 137 -31.75 14.31 -6.07
C PRO A 137 -32.93 13.49 -6.65
N ASP A 138 -32.69 12.28 -7.17
CA ASP A 138 -33.72 11.50 -7.89
C ASP A 138 -34.42 10.41 -7.04
N SER A 139 -34.24 10.43 -5.71
CA SER A 139 -34.92 9.50 -4.79
C SER A 139 -36.31 9.96 -4.31
N HIS A 140 -36.81 11.12 -4.77
CA HIS A 140 -38.10 11.68 -4.33
C HIS A 140 -39.14 11.94 -5.44
N ASN A 141 -38.92 11.49 -6.68
CA ASN A 141 -39.96 11.54 -7.72
C ASN A 141 -40.02 10.25 -8.56
N LYS A 142 -40.49 9.16 -7.95
CA LYS A 142 -40.89 7.93 -8.66
C LYS A 142 -42.37 7.57 -8.42
N ASN A 143 -43.24 8.59 -8.35
CA ASN A 143 -44.70 8.42 -8.50
C ASN A 143 -45.21 8.90 -9.88
N GLY A 144 -44.33 9.00 -10.88
CA GLY A 144 -44.69 9.24 -12.28
C GLY A 144 -44.79 7.92 -13.05
N ASN A 145 -46.00 7.38 -13.14
CA ASN A 145 -46.38 6.22 -13.96
C ASN A 145 -45.77 6.28 -15.38
N PRO A 146 -44.99 5.26 -15.83
CA PRO A 146 -44.34 5.24 -17.14
C PRO A 146 -45.27 4.91 -18.33
N TYR A 147 -46.59 4.75 -18.14
CA TYR A 147 -47.51 4.31 -19.22
C TYR A 147 -48.38 5.41 -19.86
N SER A 148 -48.13 6.71 -19.67
CA SER A 148 -49.04 7.76 -20.17
C SER A 148 -48.70 8.38 -21.54
N LYS A 149 -47.67 7.91 -22.26
CA LYS A 149 -47.32 8.45 -23.58
C LYS A 149 -47.46 7.44 -24.71
N THR A 150 -48.69 6.98 -24.94
CA THR A 150 -49.11 6.38 -26.22
C THR A 150 -50.62 6.59 -26.41
N THR A 151 -51.06 7.80 -26.76
CA THR A 151 -52.16 8.05 -27.72
C THR A 151 -52.07 9.49 -28.20
#